data_AF-X1JGY7-F1
#
_entry.id   AF-X1JGY7-F1
#
_cell.length_a   1.000
_cell.length_b   1.000
_cell.length_c   1.000
_cell.angle_alpha   90.00
_cell.angle_beta   90.00
_cell.angle_gamma   90.00
#
_symmetry.space_group_name_H-M   'P 1'
#
loop_
_entity.id
_entity.type
_entity.pdbx_description
1 polymer ?
#
loop_
_entity_poly.entity_id
_entity_poly.type
_entity_poly.pdbx_seq_one_letter_code
_entity_poly.pdbx_strand_id
1 'polypeptide(L)'
;QLTSKFTIAQLLAREDFSTRYNAGRPIAITELLYPLLQAYDSVVIQADVEFGGTDQKFNLLMGRELQSMVGQRSQQCFMVSLLIGTDGSQKMSKSLGNYIGNAGRGFIVGDQNSFDFWFSLES
;
A
#
# COMPACT_ATOMS: atom_id res chain seq x y z
N GLN A 1 -8.03 -20.25 10.88
CA GLN A 1 -8.98 -20.31 9.73
C GLN A 1 -8.71 -19.24 8.66
N LEU A 2 -7.96 -18.17 8.94
CA LEU A 2 -7.67 -17.11 7.97
C LEU A 2 -6.94 -17.59 6.70
N THR A 3 -5.90 -18.41 6.87
CA THR A 3 -5.08 -18.93 5.75
C THR A 3 -5.81 -19.90 4.82
N SER A 4 -6.99 -20.40 5.20
CA SER A 4 -7.82 -21.26 4.34
C SER A 4 -8.85 -20.48 3.52
N LYS A 5 -8.94 -19.15 3.70
CA LYS A 5 -9.89 -18.30 2.97
C LYS A 5 -9.38 -17.88 1.59
N PHE A 6 -8.08 -17.95 1.37
CA PHE A 6 -7.44 -17.55 0.13
C PHE A 6 -6.51 -18.65 -0.39
N THR A 7 -6.35 -18.67 -1.70
CA THR A 7 -5.48 -19.63 -2.39
C THR A 7 -4.10 -19.03 -2.65
N ILE A 8 -3.10 -19.91 -2.82
CA ILE A 8 -1.76 -19.48 -3.24
C ILE A 8 -1.82 -18.77 -4.59
N ALA A 9 -2.67 -19.21 -5.51
CA ALA A 9 -2.85 -18.58 -6.83
C ALA A 9 -3.32 -17.12 -6.71
N GLN A 10 -4.27 -16.83 -5.82
CA GLN A 10 -4.70 -15.45 -5.55
C GLN A 10 -3.57 -14.60 -4.97
N LEU A 11 -2.78 -15.14 -4.04
CA LEU A 11 -1.65 -14.41 -3.48
C LEU A 11 -0.58 -14.13 -4.53
N LEU A 12 -0.29 -15.08 -5.42
CA LEU A 12 0.66 -14.92 -6.52
C LEU A 12 0.18 -13.96 -7.62
N ALA A 13 -1.09 -13.57 -7.63
CA ALA A 13 -1.60 -12.54 -8.54
C ALA A 13 -1.14 -11.13 -8.15
N ARG A 14 -0.63 -10.93 -6.93
CA ARG A 14 0.02 -9.68 -6.52
C ARG A 14 1.26 -9.44 -7.37
N GLU A 15 1.38 -8.24 -7.93
CA GLU A 15 2.41 -7.88 -8.91
C GLU A 15 3.85 -8.26 -8.47
N ASP A 16 4.27 -7.85 -7.27
CA ASP A 16 5.61 -8.18 -6.75
C ASP A 16 5.86 -9.69 -6.67
N PHE A 17 4.88 -10.45 -6.18
CA PHE A 17 4.98 -11.91 -6.08
C PHE A 17 4.95 -12.57 -7.44
N SER A 18 4.11 -12.10 -8.37
CA SER A 18 4.08 -12.59 -9.75
C SER A 18 5.43 -12.39 -10.43
N THR A 19 5.99 -11.17 -10.35
CA THR A 19 7.30 -10.86 -10.93
C THR A 19 8.42 -11.69 -10.31
N ARG A 20 8.45 -11.83 -8.98
CA ARG A 20 9.47 -12.62 -8.29
C ARG A 20 9.35 -14.11 -8.60
N TYR A 21 8.14 -14.65 -8.61
CA TYR A 21 7.88 -16.05 -8.92
C TYR A 21 8.32 -16.39 -10.34
N ASN A 22 7.96 -15.55 -11.32
CA ASN A 22 8.37 -15.73 -12.73
C ASN A 22 9.89 -15.61 -12.92
N ALA A 23 10.55 -14.79 -12.10
CA ALA A 23 12.01 -14.65 -12.10
C ALA A 23 12.74 -15.74 -11.29
N GLY A 24 12.02 -16.72 -10.73
CA GLY A 24 12.61 -17.75 -9.86
C GLY A 24 13.21 -17.20 -8.56
N ARG A 25 12.83 -15.99 -8.16
CA ARG A 25 13.31 -15.38 -6.92
C ARG A 25 12.54 -15.96 -5.72
N PRO A 26 13.23 -16.29 -4.62
CA PRO A 26 12.56 -16.81 -3.42
C PRO A 26 11.48 -15.85 -2.93
N ILE A 27 10.36 -16.38 -2.45
CA ILE A 27 9.30 -15.65 -1.74
C ILE A 27 9.10 -16.37 -0.42
N ALA A 28 9.34 -15.69 0.69
CA ALA A 28 9.16 -16.32 2.00
C ALA A 28 7.67 -16.47 2.33
N ILE A 29 7.32 -17.54 3.05
CA ILE A 29 5.93 -17.78 3.50
C ILE A 29 5.41 -16.61 4.34
N THR A 30 6.26 -16.00 5.16
CA THR A 30 5.91 -14.81 5.95
C THR A 30 5.49 -13.62 5.10
N GLU A 31 6.04 -13.46 3.90
CA GLU A 31 5.63 -12.42 2.95
C GLU A 31 4.21 -12.67 2.43
N LEU A 32 3.85 -13.93 2.20
CA LEU A 32 2.51 -14.35 1.79
C LEU A 32 1.45 -14.13 2.89
N LEU A 33 1.86 -14.12 4.15
CA LEU A 33 0.95 -13.88 5.28
C LEU A 33 0.58 -12.40 5.43
N TYR A 34 1.43 -11.47 5.00
CA TYR A 34 1.20 -10.03 5.20
C TYR A 34 -0.15 -9.53 4.66
N PRO A 35 -0.55 -9.82 3.40
CA PRO A 35 -1.86 -9.38 2.88
C PRO A 35 -3.04 -10.01 3.63
N LEU A 36 -2.88 -11.23 4.14
CA LEU A 36 -3.92 -11.90 4.92
C LEU A 36 -4.13 -11.22 6.27
N LEU A 37 -3.04 -10.85 6.94
CA LEU A 37 -3.08 -10.16 8.22
C LEU A 37 -3.68 -8.76 8.06
N GLN A 38 -3.26 -7.99 7.05
CA GLN A 38 -3.86 -6.68 6.77
C GLN A 38 -5.36 -6.80 6.47
N ALA A 39 -5.77 -7.81 5.68
CA ALA A 39 -7.19 -8.05 5.42
C ALA A 39 -7.97 -8.38 6.71
N TYR A 40 -7.35 -9.12 7.63
CA TYR A 40 -7.97 -9.46 8.91
C TYR A 40 -8.12 -8.24 9.82
N ASP A 41 -7.19 -7.27 9.78
CA ASP A 41 -7.32 -6.03 10.53
C ASP A 41 -8.62 -5.30 10.16
N SER A 42 -8.97 -5.21 8.87
CA SER A 42 -10.23 -4.63 8.40
C SER A 42 -11.48 -5.35 8.93
N VAL A 43 -11.41 -6.67 9.11
CA VAL A 43 -12.50 -7.48 9.71
C VAL A 43 -12.65 -7.19 11.20
N VAL A 44 -11.52 -7.09 11.91
CA VAL A 44 -11.51 -6.85 13.35
C VAL A 44 -12.06 -5.47 13.69
N ILE A 45 -11.66 -4.44 12.95
CA ILE A 45 -12.15 -3.06 13.17
C ILE A 45 -13.48 -2.75 12.48
N GLN A 46 -14.03 -3.71 11.71
CA GLN A 46 -15.26 -3.54 10.92
C GLN A 46 -15.18 -2.29 10.02
N ALA A 47 -14.09 -2.18 9.27
CA ALA A 47 -13.83 -0.99 8.45
C ALA A 47 -14.94 -0.77 7.42
N ASP A 48 -15.55 0.42 7.43
CA ASP A 48 -16.44 0.88 6.35
C ASP A 48 -15.64 1.40 5.15
N VAL A 49 -14.46 1.96 5.40
CA VAL A 49 -13.60 2.61 4.41
C VAL A 49 -12.13 2.33 4.71
N GLU A 50 -11.34 1.96 3.70
CA GLU A 50 -9.88 1.88 3.78
C GLU A 50 -9.25 2.76 2.70
N PHE A 51 -8.24 3.54 3.09
CA PHE A 51 -7.46 4.40 2.21
C PHE A 51 -6.09 3.80 1.97
N GLY A 52 -5.61 3.86 0.73
CA GLY A 52 -4.26 3.41 0.39
C GLY A 52 -3.76 4.01 -0.91
N GLY A 53 -2.45 3.87 -1.15
CA GLY A 53 -1.87 4.19 -2.46
C GLY A 53 -2.36 3.22 -3.54
N THR A 54 -2.20 3.59 -4.81
CA THR A 54 -2.51 2.71 -5.95
C THR A 54 -1.70 1.41 -5.92
N ASP A 55 -0.52 1.39 -5.29
CA ASP A 55 0.31 0.20 -5.05
C ASP A 55 -0.27 -0.76 -4.00
N GLN A 56 -1.22 -0.31 -3.19
CA GLN A 56 -1.89 -1.13 -2.17
C GLN A 56 -3.20 -1.76 -2.64
N LYS A 57 -3.57 -1.57 -3.92
CA LYS A 57 -4.83 -2.08 -4.50
C LYS A 57 -5.09 -3.55 -4.14
N PHE A 58 -4.08 -4.41 -4.26
CA PHE A 58 -4.23 -5.83 -3.96
C PHE A 58 -4.66 -6.06 -2.49
N ASN A 59 -3.97 -5.43 -1.54
CA ASN A 59 -4.26 -5.61 -0.12
C ASN A 59 -5.64 -5.04 0.26
N LEU A 60 -6.00 -3.87 -0.28
CA LEU A 60 -7.31 -3.25 -0.07
C LEU A 60 -8.46 -4.17 -0.54
N LEU A 61 -8.28 -4.81 -1.70
CA LEU A 61 -9.27 -5.74 -2.24
C LEU A 61 -9.34 -7.04 -1.45
N MET A 62 -8.22 -7.53 -0.94
CA MET A 62 -8.17 -8.70 -0.05
C MET A 62 -8.96 -8.46 1.25
N GLY A 63 -8.80 -7.29 1.89
CA GLY A 63 -9.59 -6.90 3.06
C GLY A 63 -11.09 -6.87 2.76
N ARG A 64 -11.45 -6.22 1.66
CA ARG A 64 -12.83 -6.14 1.17
C ARG A 64 -13.45 -7.52 0.92
N GLU A 65 -12.69 -8.43 0.30
CA GLU A 65 -13.13 -9.80 0.00
C GLU A 65 -13.28 -10.61 1.29
N LEU A 66 -12.31 -10.53 2.21
CA LEU A 66 -12.36 -11.26 3.47
C LEU A 66 -13.58 -10.85 4.31
N GLN A 67 -13.87 -9.55 4.43
CA GLN A 67 -15.07 -9.05 5.09
C GLN A 67 -16.35 -9.68 4.50
N SER A 68 -16.43 -9.78 3.17
CA SER A 68 -17.55 -10.46 2.50
C SER A 68 -17.62 -11.95 2.86
N MET A 69 -16.47 -12.65 2.90
CA MET A 69 -16.41 -14.08 3.21
C MET A 69 -16.82 -14.42 4.66
N VAL A 70 -16.74 -13.44 5.57
CA VAL A 70 -17.15 -13.59 6.97
C VAL A 70 -18.52 -12.98 7.25
N GLY A 71 -19.24 -12.53 6.22
CA GLY A 71 -20.59 -11.98 6.33
C GLY A 71 -20.66 -10.53 6.83
N GLN A 72 -19.53 -9.81 6.87
CA GLN A 72 -19.49 -8.39 7.17
C GLN A 72 -19.76 -7.55 5.91
N ARG A 73 -20.11 -6.28 6.10
CA ARG A 73 -20.18 -5.30 5.01
C ARG A 73 -18.76 -5.05 4.48
N SER A 74 -18.57 -5.26 3.18
CA SER A 74 -17.31 -4.96 2.50
C SER A 74 -16.98 -3.46 2.49
N GLN A 75 -15.79 -3.12 2.96
CA GLN A 75 -15.23 -1.76 3.00
C GLN A 75 -15.16 -1.12 1.61
N GLN A 76 -15.32 0.20 1.54
CA GLN A 76 -15.01 1.00 0.36
C GLN A 76 -13.49 1.24 0.29
N CYS A 77 -12.89 1.02 -0.86
CA CYS A 77 -11.45 1.21 -1.05
C CYS A 77 -11.21 2.53 -1.78
N PHE A 78 -10.56 3.49 -1.12
CA PHE A 78 -10.13 4.74 -1.73
C PHE A 78 -8.65 4.68 -2.06
N MET A 79 -8.34 4.74 -3.35
CA MET A 79 -6.97 4.74 -3.83
C MET A 79 -6.55 6.16 -4.19
N VAL A 80 -5.44 6.60 -3.62
CA VAL A 80 -4.80 7.87 -3.98
C VAL A 80 -3.58 7.60 -4.86
N SER A 81 -3.35 8.49 -5.82
CA SER A 81 -2.15 8.45 -6.65
C SER A 81 -0.91 8.59 -5.78
N LEU A 82 0.13 7.84 -6.13
CA LEU A 82 1.41 7.93 -5.45
C LEU A 82 2.06 9.28 -5.73
N LEU A 83 2.58 9.93 -4.67
CA LEU A 83 3.34 11.16 -4.81
C LEU A 83 4.58 10.90 -5.67
N ILE A 84 4.76 11.75 -6.66
CA ILE A 84 5.99 11.82 -7.45
C ILE A 84 7.06 12.48 -6.57
N GLY A 85 8.30 12.02 -6.68
CA GLY A 85 9.41 12.58 -5.93
C GLY A 85 9.81 13.97 -6.42
N THR A 86 10.81 14.55 -5.78
CA THR A 86 11.41 15.84 -6.20
C THR A 86 12.06 15.80 -7.59
N ASP A 87 12.25 14.59 -8.14
CA ASP A 87 12.75 14.35 -9.50
C ASP A 87 11.65 14.43 -10.57
N GLY A 88 10.38 14.62 -10.18
CA GLY A 88 9.27 14.86 -11.10
C GLY A 88 8.89 13.69 -12.02
N SER A 89 9.53 12.53 -11.86
CA SER A 89 9.38 11.39 -12.77
C SER A 89 9.12 10.06 -12.08
N GLN A 90 9.79 9.77 -10.97
CA GLN A 90 9.61 8.53 -10.24
C GLN A 90 8.75 8.76 -8.99
N LYS A 91 8.14 7.68 -8.49
CA LYS A 91 7.49 7.69 -7.18
C LYS A 91 8.49 8.16 -6.12
N MET A 92 8.02 9.01 -5.22
CA MET A 92 8.77 9.46 -4.05
C MET A 92 9.20 8.25 -3.21
N SER A 93 10.51 8.10 -2.97
CA SER A 93 11.09 7.01 -2.20
C SER A 93 12.39 7.42 -1.52
N LYS A 94 12.55 6.99 -0.26
CA LYS A 94 13.79 7.18 0.49
C LYS A 94 15.01 6.51 -0.18
N SER A 95 14.80 5.39 -0.88
CA SER A 95 15.87 4.68 -1.59
C SER A 95 16.34 5.39 -2.86
N LEU A 96 15.49 6.22 -3.47
CA LEU A 96 15.82 7.01 -4.66
C LEU A 96 16.37 8.39 -4.30
N GLY A 97 16.37 8.77 -3.01
CA GLY A 97 16.78 10.10 -2.56
C GLY A 97 15.84 11.23 -2.99
N ASN A 98 14.74 10.92 -3.66
CA ASN A 98 13.76 11.88 -4.17
C ASN A 98 12.60 12.15 -3.18
N TYR A 99 12.84 11.93 -1.87
CA TYR A 99 11.82 12.04 -0.82
C TYR A 99 11.98 13.26 0.07
N ILE A 100 10.85 13.78 0.53
CA ILE A 100 10.80 14.79 1.59
C ILE A 100 10.37 14.09 2.87
N GLY A 101 11.24 14.12 3.88
CA GLY A 101 10.97 13.51 5.18
C GLY A 101 10.16 14.44 6.08
N ASN A 102 9.21 13.88 6.83
CA ASN A 102 8.54 14.61 7.90
C ASN A 102 9.53 14.78 9.08
N ALA A 103 10.32 15.84 9.07
CA ALA A 103 11.14 16.21 10.22
C ALA A 103 10.22 16.71 11.35
N GLY A 104 10.12 15.94 12.42
CA GLY A 104 9.29 16.29 13.58
C GLY A 104 9.82 17.51 14.32
N ARG A 105 9.35 18.70 13.95
CA ARG A 105 9.02 19.84 14.83
C ARG A 105 8.47 20.99 13.99
N GLY A 106 7.14 21.12 13.99
CA GLY A 106 6.48 22.29 13.44
C GLY A 106 6.50 22.33 11.91
N PHE A 107 5.43 22.84 11.36
CA PHE A 107 5.26 23.12 9.95
C PHE A 107 6.19 24.31 9.58
N ILE A 108 7.49 24.06 9.49
CA ILE A 108 8.46 25.02 8.94
C ILE A 108 9.36 24.25 7.98
N VAL A 109 9.01 24.38 6.71
CA VAL A 109 9.91 24.62 5.57
C VAL A 109 11.37 24.86 6.01
N GLY A 110 12.15 23.80 6.23
CA GLY A 110 13.55 23.92 6.65
C GLY A 110 14.54 23.93 5.48
N ASP A 111 14.08 23.55 4.29
CA ASP A 111 14.90 23.40 3.10
C ASP A 111 14.11 23.90 1.87
N GLN A 112 14.78 24.68 1.01
CA GLN A 112 14.19 25.29 -0.19
C GLN A 112 13.57 24.23 -1.11
N ASN A 113 14.15 23.03 -1.21
CA ASN A 113 13.61 21.95 -2.05
C ASN A 113 12.28 21.45 -1.52
N SER A 114 12.11 21.37 -0.20
CA SER A 114 10.84 21.02 0.42
C SER A 114 9.78 22.08 0.14
N PHE A 115 10.13 23.37 0.23
CA PHE A 115 9.20 24.46 -0.13
C PHE A 115 8.77 24.39 -1.59
N ASP A 116 9.74 24.30 -2.50
CA ASP A 116 9.52 24.32 -3.94
C ASP A 116 8.67 23.13 -4.38
N PHE A 117 8.88 21.96 -3.76
CA PHE A 117 8.06 20.79 -4.00
C PHE A 117 6.60 20.99 -3.58
N TRP A 118 6.34 21.45 -2.36
CA TRP A 118 4.97 21.68 -1.89
C TRP A 118 4.27 22.75 -2.72
N PHE A 119 4.98 23.82 -3.10
CA PHE A 119 4.46 24.86 -3.99
C PHE A 119 4.14 24.32 -5.39
N SER A 120 4.95 23.41 -5.94
CA SER A 120 4.68 22.77 -7.25
C SER A 120 3.44 21.88 -7.27
N LEU A 121 2.94 21.45 -6.11
CA LEU A 121 1.71 20.65 -5.99
C LEU A 121 0.45 21.52 -5.92
N GLU A 122 0.57 22.81 -5.60
CA GLU A 122 -0.55 23.76 -5.51
C GLU A 122 -0.84 24.47 -6.85
N SER A 123 0.09 24.45 -7.80
CA SER A 123 0.00 25.05 -9.14
C SER A 123 -0.47 24.07 -10.22
#